data_AF-A0A1G6KQE9-F1
#
_entry.id   AF-A0A1G6KQE9-F1
#
_cell.length_a   1.000
_cell.length_b   1.000
_cell.length_c   1.000
_cell.angle_alpha   90.00
_cell.angle_beta   90.00
_cell.angle_gamma   90.00
#
_symmetry.space_group_name_H-M   'P 1'
#
loop_
_entity.id
_entity.type
_entity.pdbx_description
1 polymer ?
#
loop_
_entity_poly.entity_id
_entity_poly.type
_entity_poly.pdbx_seq_one_letter_code
_entity_poly.pdbx_strand_id
1 'polypeptide(L)'
;MCNKTDFEMPTRRQLAAAARYGITVTSEMDAQDVSDLLSRHLRQDPKEPNQGLIEFALNRGIHFANGIGKKALYNRIWEQLPRYDKFAFFSFCVYRYLSDDRNIADMDKSPYKESFYRFADRCMKFTRYTECLEDFEGEGLRCFGELIINKGEDSEDFVGGGNTDSDLYNDAVVFLIENGLITEEQDVTTKFIHIEGYVPNEDDSVYDYD
;
A
#
# COMPACT_ATOMS: atom_id res chain seq x y z
N MET A 1 1.45 22.04 22.39
CA MET A 1 0.34 22.49 21.54
C MET A 1 0.84 22.45 20.10
N CYS A 2 0.51 21.40 19.35
CA CYS A 2 0.90 21.25 17.94
C CYS A 2 -0.18 21.95 17.10
N ASN A 3 0.20 22.98 16.35
CA ASN A 3 -0.72 23.78 15.53
C ASN A 3 -0.91 23.15 14.15
N LYS A 4 -2.19 23.07 13.72
CA LYS A 4 -2.72 22.99 12.35
C LYS A 4 -2.46 21.72 11.53
N THR A 5 -3.41 20.78 11.58
CA THR A 5 -3.91 20.18 10.34
C THR A 5 -4.81 21.23 9.67
N ASP A 6 -4.22 22.09 8.85
CA ASP A 6 -5.02 22.91 7.94
C ASP A 6 -5.62 21.94 6.91
N PHE A 7 -6.89 21.57 7.09
CA PHE A 7 -7.65 20.84 6.08
C PHE A 7 -7.64 21.69 4.80
N GLU A 8 -6.86 21.27 3.81
CA GLU A 8 -6.80 21.96 2.53
C GLU A 8 -8.08 21.65 1.76
N MET A 9 -8.82 22.69 1.37
CA MET A 9 -10.03 22.51 0.59
C MET A 9 -9.71 21.96 -0.81
N PRO A 10 -10.53 21.06 -1.37
CA PRO A 10 -10.35 20.58 -2.73
C PRO A 10 -10.22 21.72 -3.75
N THR A 11 -9.21 21.62 -4.60
CA THR A 11 -8.99 22.58 -5.67
C THR A 11 -10.11 22.55 -6.70
N ARG A 12 -10.32 23.64 -7.44
CA ARG A 12 -11.30 23.69 -8.55
C ARG A 12 -11.08 22.59 -9.58
N ARG A 13 -9.82 22.17 -9.80
CA ARG A 13 -9.48 21.07 -10.72
C ARG A 13 -9.95 19.72 -10.19
N GLN A 14 -9.73 19.45 -8.91
CA GLN A 14 -10.21 18.22 -8.26
C GLN A 14 -11.74 18.16 -8.26
N LEU A 15 -12.43 19.26 -7.94
CA LEU A 15 -13.90 19.32 -7.96
C LEU A 15 -14.46 19.07 -9.37
N ALA A 16 -13.85 19.66 -10.40
CA ALA A 16 -14.26 19.44 -11.79
C ALA A 16 -14.03 17.99 -12.24
N ALA A 17 -12.89 17.39 -11.85
CA ALA A 17 -12.61 15.99 -12.13
C ALA A 17 -13.59 15.07 -11.38
N ALA A 18 -13.86 15.32 -10.11
CA ALA A 18 -14.79 14.54 -9.29
C ALA A 18 -16.19 14.54 -9.92
N ALA A 19 -16.68 15.71 -10.35
CA ALA A 19 -17.95 15.83 -11.06
C ALA A 19 -17.97 15.01 -12.37
N ARG A 20 -16.88 15.03 -13.15
CA ARG A 20 -16.75 14.25 -14.40
C ARG A 20 -16.85 12.74 -14.16
N TYR A 21 -16.31 12.25 -13.05
CA TYR A 21 -16.35 10.83 -12.68
C TYR A 21 -17.56 10.44 -11.81
N GLY A 22 -18.50 11.37 -11.58
CA GLY A 22 -19.69 11.11 -10.75
C GLY A 22 -19.41 10.97 -9.25
N ILE A 23 -18.26 11.44 -8.77
CA ILE A 23 -17.87 11.39 -7.36
C ILE A 23 -18.60 12.52 -6.62
N THR A 24 -19.35 12.17 -5.57
CA THR A 24 -20.01 13.14 -4.71
C THR A 24 -19.03 13.66 -3.66
N VAL A 25 -18.61 14.92 -3.79
CA VAL A 25 -17.76 15.60 -2.81
C VAL A 25 -18.63 16.26 -1.74
N THR A 26 -18.43 15.90 -0.47
CA THR A 26 -19.13 16.51 0.68
C THR A 26 -18.31 17.64 1.30
N SER A 27 -18.94 18.47 2.15
CA SER A 27 -18.25 19.55 2.85
C SER A 27 -17.23 19.09 3.90
N GLU A 28 -17.22 17.78 4.22
CA GLU A 28 -16.30 17.17 5.18
C GLU A 28 -15.03 16.65 4.52
N MET A 29 -15.00 16.56 3.17
CA MET A 29 -13.86 16.03 2.43
C MET A 29 -12.80 17.10 2.18
N ASP A 30 -11.56 16.74 2.46
CA ASP A 30 -10.40 17.57 2.13
C ASP A 30 -9.87 17.29 0.71
N ALA A 31 -8.87 18.08 0.29
CA ALA A 31 -8.25 17.94 -1.02
C ALA A 31 -7.66 16.55 -1.23
N GLN A 32 -7.11 15.93 -0.20
CA GLN A 32 -6.47 14.63 -0.33
C GLN A 32 -7.52 13.51 -0.36
N ASP A 33 -8.63 13.62 0.36
CA ASP A 33 -9.79 12.73 0.21
C ASP A 33 -10.30 12.69 -1.23
N VAL A 34 -10.45 13.86 -1.86
CA VAL A 34 -10.87 13.93 -3.26
C VAL A 34 -9.80 13.36 -4.19
N SER A 35 -8.51 13.58 -3.92
CA SER A 35 -7.41 12.95 -4.67
C SER A 35 -7.43 11.42 -4.57
N ASP A 36 -7.71 10.87 -3.39
CA ASP A 36 -7.75 9.42 -3.16
C ASP A 36 -8.92 8.79 -3.91
N LEU A 37 -10.11 9.42 -3.85
CA LEU A 37 -11.28 8.98 -4.60
C LEU A 37 -11.06 9.07 -6.12
N LEU A 38 -10.42 10.14 -6.60
CA LEU A 38 -10.05 10.27 -8.01
C LEU A 38 -9.03 9.21 -8.44
N SER A 39 -8.05 8.91 -7.59
CA SER A 39 -7.03 7.90 -7.86
C SER A 39 -7.65 6.52 -8.07
N ARG A 40 -8.78 6.23 -7.40
CA ARG A 40 -9.57 5.03 -7.64
C ARG A 40 -9.93 4.83 -9.12
N HIS A 41 -10.38 5.90 -9.76
CA HIS A 41 -10.79 5.88 -11.17
C HIS A 41 -9.61 6.04 -12.13
N LEU A 42 -8.63 6.88 -11.78
CA LEU A 42 -7.53 7.26 -12.67
C LEU A 42 -6.35 6.29 -12.68
N ARG A 43 -6.10 5.58 -11.55
CA ARG A 43 -4.91 4.73 -11.36
C ARG A 43 -5.23 3.24 -11.26
N GLN A 44 -6.41 2.84 -11.75
CA GLN A 44 -6.88 1.46 -11.68
C GLN A 44 -6.70 0.89 -10.26
N ASP A 45 -7.34 1.52 -9.28
CA ASP A 45 -7.39 1.02 -7.90
C ASP A 45 -8.82 0.52 -7.56
N PRO A 46 -9.34 -0.48 -8.29
CA PRO A 46 -10.75 -0.88 -8.16
C PRO A 46 -11.02 -1.68 -6.89
N LYS A 47 -9.98 -2.17 -6.21
CA LYS A 47 -10.12 -3.08 -5.07
C LYS A 47 -10.36 -2.28 -3.80
N GLU A 48 -11.39 -2.68 -3.05
CA GLU A 48 -11.60 -2.16 -1.70
C GLU A 48 -10.45 -2.59 -0.77
N PRO A 49 -10.04 -1.73 0.17
CA PRO A 49 -9.17 -2.14 1.25
C PRO A 49 -9.85 -3.22 2.10
N ASN A 50 -9.06 -4.14 2.64
CA ASN A 50 -9.60 -5.13 3.57
C ASN A 50 -9.88 -4.49 4.94
N GLN A 51 -10.76 -5.12 5.71
CA GLN A 51 -11.19 -4.61 7.01
C GLN A 51 -10.04 -4.40 8.00
N GLY A 52 -9.04 -5.29 8.02
CA GLY A 52 -7.90 -5.13 8.95
C GLY A 52 -7.02 -3.92 8.63
N LEU A 53 -6.85 -3.57 7.36
CA LEU A 53 -6.11 -2.37 6.96
C LEU A 53 -6.88 -1.09 7.32
N ILE A 54 -8.21 -1.11 7.14
CA ILE A 54 -9.12 -0.04 7.57
C ILE A 54 -9.01 0.17 9.08
N GLU A 55 -9.10 -0.91 9.85
CA GLU A 55 -9.00 -0.87 11.31
C GLU A 55 -7.63 -0.36 11.76
N PHE A 56 -6.55 -0.81 11.12
CA PHE A 56 -5.20 -0.31 11.39
C PHE A 56 -5.11 1.20 11.19
N ALA A 57 -5.56 1.72 10.04
CA ALA A 57 -5.55 3.16 9.76
C ALA A 57 -6.36 3.96 10.81
N LEU A 58 -7.59 3.53 11.11
CA LEU A 58 -8.45 4.20 12.08
C LEU A 58 -7.85 4.17 13.50
N ASN A 59 -7.28 3.05 13.94
CA ASN A 59 -6.62 2.92 15.24
C ASN A 59 -5.39 3.82 15.37
N ARG A 60 -4.77 4.18 14.23
CA ARG A 60 -3.65 5.11 14.15
C ARG A 60 -4.07 6.57 13.98
N GLY A 61 -5.38 6.85 14.00
CA GLY A 61 -5.91 8.20 13.82
C GLY A 61 -5.79 8.73 12.39
N ILE A 62 -5.61 7.84 11.41
CA ILE A 62 -5.54 8.18 9.99
C ILE A 62 -6.96 8.22 9.44
N HIS A 63 -7.36 9.40 8.99
CA HIS A 63 -8.67 9.65 8.38
C HIS A 63 -8.59 9.54 6.85
N PHE A 64 -9.68 9.07 6.24
CA PHE A 64 -9.83 8.92 4.80
C PHE A 64 -11.31 8.88 4.41
N ALA A 65 -11.60 9.29 3.17
CA ALA A 65 -12.95 9.22 2.62
C ALA A 65 -13.50 7.79 2.47
N ASN A 66 -14.81 7.65 2.65
CA ASN A 66 -15.53 6.42 2.34
C ASN A 66 -15.41 6.08 0.85
N GLY A 67 -15.10 4.82 0.53
CA GLY A 67 -14.85 4.36 -0.84
C GLY A 67 -13.41 4.55 -1.33
N ILE A 68 -12.48 4.90 -0.44
CA ILE A 68 -11.04 4.91 -0.76
C ILE A 68 -10.61 3.56 -1.36
N GLY A 69 -9.77 3.59 -2.39
CA GLY A 69 -9.20 2.37 -2.97
C GLY A 69 -8.09 1.79 -2.10
N LYS A 70 -7.75 0.51 -2.31
CA LYS A 70 -6.73 -0.19 -1.53
C LYS A 70 -5.35 0.46 -1.65
N LYS A 71 -4.89 0.80 -2.86
CA LYS A 71 -3.59 1.47 -3.07
C LYS A 71 -3.57 2.83 -2.38
N ALA A 72 -4.64 3.60 -2.53
CA ALA A 72 -4.76 4.91 -1.89
C ALA A 72 -4.70 4.81 -0.35
N LEU A 73 -5.37 3.83 0.26
CA LEU A 73 -5.29 3.65 1.73
C LEU A 73 -3.87 3.30 2.19
N TYR A 74 -3.15 2.46 1.43
CA TYR A 74 -1.75 2.18 1.71
C TYR A 74 -0.87 3.44 1.64
N ASN A 75 -1.06 4.28 0.62
CA ASN A 75 -0.36 5.57 0.51
C ASN A 75 -0.67 6.48 1.70
N ARG A 76 -1.95 6.62 2.07
CA ARG A 76 -2.36 7.42 3.24
C ARG A 76 -1.73 6.95 4.53
N ILE A 77 -1.74 5.64 4.76
CA ILE A 77 -1.09 5.03 5.93
C ILE A 77 0.39 5.39 5.91
N TRP A 78 1.06 5.15 4.79
CA TRP A 78 2.48 5.41 4.67
C TRP A 78 2.79 6.89 4.92
N GLU A 79 2.12 7.83 4.28
CA GLU A 79 2.39 9.26 4.42
C GLU A 79 2.23 9.77 5.86
N GLN A 80 1.24 9.25 6.59
CA GLN A 80 0.88 9.75 7.91
C GLN A 80 1.56 9.03 9.07
N LEU A 81 2.07 7.81 8.87
CA LEU A 81 2.79 7.11 9.92
C LEU A 81 4.09 7.86 10.29
N PRO A 82 4.39 8.03 11.59
CA PRO A 82 5.69 8.51 12.01
C PRO A 82 6.76 7.50 11.61
N ARG A 83 8.00 7.98 11.43
CA ARG A 83 9.12 7.16 10.92
C ARG A 83 9.29 5.83 11.65
N TYR A 84 9.16 5.81 12.97
CA TYR A 84 9.27 4.59 13.76
C TYR A 84 8.21 3.56 13.37
N ASP A 85 6.95 3.98 13.29
CA ASP A 85 5.84 3.12 12.88
C ASP A 85 5.94 2.72 11.40
N LYS A 86 6.51 3.56 10.53
CA LYS A 86 6.81 3.19 9.13
C LYS A 86 7.74 1.99 9.05
N PHE A 87 8.83 1.96 9.83
CA PHE A 87 9.73 0.79 9.84
C PHE A 87 9.02 -0.48 10.34
N ALA A 88 8.21 -0.37 11.38
CA ALA A 88 7.43 -1.50 11.87
C ALA A 88 6.44 -1.98 10.79
N PHE A 89 5.67 -1.05 10.21
CA PHE A 89 4.71 -1.34 9.15
C PHE A 89 5.39 -1.93 7.90
N PHE A 90 6.57 -1.44 7.55
CA PHE A 90 7.37 -1.98 6.46
C PHE A 90 7.71 -3.45 6.68
N SER A 91 8.28 -3.80 7.84
CA SER A 91 8.63 -5.20 8.16
C SER A 91 7.41 -6.12 8.24
N PHE A 92 6.28 -5.60 8.72
CA PHE A 92 5.00 -6.30 8.66
C PHE A 92 4.56 -6.57 7.22
N CYS A 93 4.70 -5.59 6.32
CA CYS A 93 4.37 -5.78 4.90
C CYS A 93 5.28 -6.82 4.25
N VAL A 94 6.60 -6.79 4.52
CA VAL A 94 7.56 -7.81 4.04
C VAL A 94 7.18 -9.19 4.58
N TYR A 95 6.91 -9.30 5.88
CA TYR A 95 6.46 -10.55 6.51
C TYR A 95 5.22 -11.12 5.82
N ARG A 96 4.18 -10.31 5.65
CA ARG A 96 2.94 -10.75 4.98
C ARG A 96 3.15 -11.15 3.54
N TYR A 97 4.02 -10.41 2.84
CA TYR A 97 4.38 -10.74 1.48
C TYR A 97 5.02 -12.12 1.42
N LEU A 98 6.04 -12.40 2.23
CA LEU A 98 6.83 -13.65 2.17
C LEU A 98 6.09 -14.86 2.76
N SER A 99 5.48 -14.70 3.94
CA SER A 99 4.74 -15.78 4.63
C SER A 99 3.40 -16.15 3.97
N ASP A 100 2.90 -15.30 3.07
CA ASP A 100 1.54 -15.37 2.53
C ASP A 100 0.44 -15.32 3.63
N ASP A 101 0.74 -14.70 4.79
CA ASP A 101 -0.26 -14.48 5.83
C ASP A 101 -1.31 -13.44 5.37
N ARG A 102 -2.41 -13.98 4.83
CA ARG A 102 -3.59 -13.21 4.42
C ARG A 102 -4.59 -12.99 5.56
N ASN A 103 -4.44 -13.69 6.68
CA ASN A 103 -5.42 -13.69 7.77
C ASN A 103 -5.36 -12.41 8.60
N ILE A 104 -4.18 -11.83 8.76
CA ILE A 104 -3.97 -10.65 9.59
C ILE A 104 -3.55 -9.48 8.71
N ALA A 105 -4.45 -8.49 8.57
CA ALA A 105 -4.16 -7.27 7.82
C ALA A 105 -3.95 -6.03 8.70
N ASP A 106 -4.22 -6.15 10.00
CA ASP A 106 -3.91 -5.15 11.02
C ASP A 106 -2.61 -5.53 11.72
N MET A 107 -1.54 -4.72 11.53
CA MET A 107 -0.25 -4.96 12.18
C MET A 107 -0.37 -5.03 13.71
N ASP A 108 -1.26 -4.24 14.29
CA ASP A 108 -1.43 -4.16 15.75
C ASP A 108 -2.09 -5.40 16.35
N LYS A 109 -2.72 -6.23 15.52
CA LYS A 109 -3.31 -7.52 15.92
C LYS A 109 -2.43 -8.71 15.58
N SER A 110 -1.28 -8.50 14.96
CA SER A 110 -0.36 -9.58 14.65
C SER A 110 0.25 -10.19 15.92
N PRO A 111 0.38 -11.53 16.02
CA PRO A 111 1.13 -12.16 17.11
C PRO A 111 2.61 -11.75 17.10
N TYR A 112 3.11 -11.24 15.98
CA TYR A 112 4.49 -10.81 15.79
C TYR A 112 4.68 -9.30 15.92
N LYS A 113 3.67 -8.54 16.39
CA LYS A 113 3.73 -7.09 16.56
C LYS A 113 5.04 -6.61 17.19
N GLU A 114 5.43 -7.22 18.32
CA GLU A 114 6.65 -6.84 19.03
C GLU A 114 7.92 -7.06 18.18
N SER A 115 7.95 -8.07 17.32
CA SER A 115 9.08 -8.31 16.41
C SER A 115 9.21 -7.21 15.37
N PHE A 116 8.10 -6.70 14.82
CA PHE A 116 8.12 -5.58 13.87
C PHE A 116 8.64 -4.30 14.51
N TYR A 117 8.30 -4.06 15.78
CA TYR A 117 8.82 -2.93 16.54
C TYR A 117 10.29 -3.08 16.93
N ARG A 118 10.76 -4.30 17.23
CA ARG A 118 12.21 -4.56 17.39
C ARG A 118 12.99 -4.29 16.10
N PHE A 119 12.41 -4.57 14.94
CA PHE A 119 13.00 -4.19 13.66
C PHE A 119 13.08 -2.66 13.53
N ALA A 120 12.01 -1.94 13.88
CA ALA A 120 12.02 -0.48 13.90
C ALA A 120 13.11 0.09 14.82
N ASP A 121 13.30 -0.47 16.02
CA ASP A 121 14.38 -0.06 16.94
C ASP A 121 15.78 -0.29 16.35
N ARG A 122 15.97 -1.38 15.59
CA ARG A 122 17.21 -1.65 14.86
C ARG A 122 17.42 -0.60 13.77
N CYS A 123 16.40 -0.32 12.96
CA CYS A 123 16.50 0.63 11.85
C CYS A 123 16.75 2.07 12.29
N MET A 124 16.11 2.51 13.39
CA MET A 124 16.26 3.87 13.92
C MET A 124 17.71 4.23 14.32
N LYS A 125 18.60 3.24 14.47
CA LYS A 125 20.02 3.45 14.80
C LYS A 125 20.88 3.81 13.57
N PHE A 126 20.39 3.59 12.35
CA PHE A 126 21.17 3.77 11.13
C PHE A 126 20.47 4.74 10.17
N THR A 127 21.12 5.87 9.90
CA THR A 127 20.57 6.92 9.03
C THR A 127 20.30 6.45 7.61
N ARG A 128 21.12 5.53 7.07
CA ARG A 128 20.93 4.95 5.72
C ARG A 128 19.53 4.37 5.51
N TYR A 129 18.93 3.79 6.54
CA TYR A 129 17.60 3.20 6.44
C TYR A 129 16.50 4.25 6.37
N THR A 130 16.76 5.47 6.86
CA THR A 130 15.82 6.58 6.68
C THR A 130 15.75 6.99 5.22
N GLU A 131 16.90 7.06 4.54
CA GLU A 131 16.96 7.37 3.11
C GLU A 131 16.27 6.26 2.29
N CYS A 132 16.57 4.98 2.56
CA CYS A 132 15.88 3.88 1.89
C CYS A 132 14.37 3.89 2.12
N LEU A 133 13.89 4.32 3.30
CA LEU A 133 12.47 4.38 3.60
C LEU A 133 11.72 5.40 2.74
N GLU A 134 12.40 6.45 2.29
CA GLU A 134 11.83 7.50 1.43
C GLU A 134 11.67 7.04 -0.02
N ASP A 135 12.38 5.99 -0.44
CA ASP A 135 12.26 5.38 -1.78
C ASP A 135 11.00 4.51 -1.94
N PHE A 136 10.28 4.23 -0.83
CA PHE A 136 9.06 3.43 -0.87
C PHE A 136 7.81 4.31 -0.92
N GLU A 137 6.90 3.92 -1.80
CA GLU A 137 5.51 4.38 -1.81
C GLU A 137 4.63 3.36 -1.08
N GLY A 138 3.60 3.84 -0.38
CA GLY A 138 2.73 2.97 0.41
C GLY A 138 2.07 1.88 -0.44
N GLU A 139 1.59 2.23 -1.63
CA GLU A 139 0.93 1.31 -2.56
C GLU A 139 1.85 0.20 -3.05
N GLY A 140 3.15 0.47 -3.08
CA GLY A 140 4.20 -0.49 -3.38
C GLY A 140 4.27 -1.58 -2.32
N LEU A 141 4.04 -1.27 -1.04
CA LEU A 141 4.15 -2.23 0.08
C LEU A 141 3.08 -3.34 0.09
N ARG A 142 2.16 -3.35 -0.88
CA ARG A 142 1.19 -4.45 -1.07
C ARG A 142 1.87 -5.74 -1.55
N CYS A 143 3.03 -5.62 -2.19
CA CYS A 143 3.86 -6.70 -2.72
C CYS A 143 5.31 -6.23 -2.86
N PHE A 144 6.26 -7.13 -3.10
CA PHE A 144 7.66 -6.74 -3.34
C PHE A 144 8.16 -7.39 -4.62
N GLY A 145 8.95 -6.67 -5.39
CA GLY A 145 9.39 -7.08 -6.72
C GLY A 145 8.25 -6.99 -7.75
N GLU A 146 8.22 -7.94 -8.66
CA GLU A 146 7.19 -8.03 -9.71
C GLU A 146 6.23 -9.18 -9.45
N LEU A 147 4.93 -8.89 -9.52
CA LEU A 147 3.88 -9.89 -9.54
C LEU A 147 3.38 -10.08 -10.95
N ILE A 148 3.34 -11.34 -11.38
CA ILE A 148 2.69 -11.74 -12.63
C ILE A 148 1.23 -12.08 -12.31
N ILE A 149 0.33 -11.35 -12.94
CA ILE A 149 -1.12 -11.57 -12.87
C ILE A 149 -1.55 -12.22 -14.18
N ASN A 150 -1.90 -13.51 -14.10
CA ASN A 150 -2.45 -14.23 -15.24
C ASN A 150 -3.93 -13.87 -15.37
N LYS A 151 -4.31 -13.24 -16.49
CA LYS A 151 -5.69 -12.82 -16.80
C LYS A 151 -6.42 -13.78 -17.74
N GLY A 152 -5.79 -14.88 -18.16
CA GLY A 152 -6.32 -15.88 -19.07
C GLY A 152 -5.20 -16.67 -19.74
N GLU A 153 -5.53 -17.50 -20.73
CA GLU A 153 -4.56 -18.39 -21.40
C GLU A 153 -3.42 -17.64 -22.12
N ASP A 154 -3.61 -16.38 -22.53
CA ASP A 154 -2.63 -15.62 -23.32
C ASP A 154 -2.40 -14.16 -22.85
N SER A 155 -2.77 -13.80 -21.61
CA SER A 155 -2.50 -12.44 -21.10
C SER A 155 -1.92 -12.43 -19.69
N GLU A 156 -0.74 -11.83 -19.58
CA GLU A 156 -0.03 -11.59 -18.34
C GLU A 156 0.07 -10.07 -18.11
N ASP A 157 -0.34 -9.63 -16.92
CA ASP A 157 -0.13 -8.27 -16.44
C ASP A 157 0.96 -8.30 -15.38
N PHE A 158 1.85 -7.29 -15.41
CA PHE A 158 2.87 -7.11 -14.40
C PHE A 158 2.46 -6.03 -13.43
N VAL A 159 2.50 -6.34 -12.14
CA VAL A 159 2.28 -5.36 -11.07
C VAL A 159 3.56 -5.24 -10.26
N GLY A 160 4.23 -4.10 -10.41
CA GLY A 160 5.38 -3.73 -9.58
C GLY A 160 4.96 -3.41 -8.14
N GLY A 161 5.80 -3.82 -7.20
CA GLY A 161 5.70 -3.54 -5.76
C GLY A 161 6.92 -2.80 -5.21
N GLY A 162 7.14 -2.93 -3.91
CA GLY A 162 8.32 -2.37 -3.24
C GLY A 162 9.64 -2.96 -3.76
N ASN A 163 10.70 -2.15 -3.71
CA ASN A 163 12.03 -2.51 -4.18
C ASN A 163 12.69 -3.61 -3.32
N THR A 164 12.97 -4.76 -3.93
CA THR A 164 13.64 -5.91 -3.31
C THR A 164 15.16 -5.77 -3.23
N ASP A 165 15.76 -4.89 -4.04
CA ASP A 165 17.22 -4.69 -4.05
C ASP A 165 17.69 -3.72 -2.97
N SER A 166 16.76 -3.12 -2.20
CA SER A 166 17.10 -2.16 -1.16
C SER A 166 17.73 -2.84 0.07
N ASP A 167 18.72 -2.17 0.66
CA ASP A 167 19.33 -2.58 1.94
C ASP A 167 18.27 -2.77 3.04
N LEU A 168 17.20 -1.96 3.02
CA LEU A 168 16.13 -2.05 4.01
C LEU A 168 15.28 -3.32 3.83
N TYR A 169 14.93 -3.67 2.60
CA TYR A 169 14.22 -4.93 2.32
C TYR A 169 15.06 -6.13 2.74
N ASN A 170 16.32 -6.17 2.30
CA ASN A 170 17.24 -7.27 2.60
C ASN A 170 17.45 -7.43 4.13
N ASP A 171 17.61 -6.33 4.86
CA ASP A 171 17.76 -6.39 6.33
C ASP A 171 16.46 -6.86 7.01
N ALA A 172 15.29 -6.49 6.49
CA ALA A 172 14.01 -6.98 6.98
C ALA A 172 13.87 -8.49 6.77
N VAL A 173 14.22 -9.01 5.59
CA VAL A 173 14.21 -10.46 5.32
C VAL A 173 15.10 -11.20 6.30
N VAL A 174 16.37 -10.79 6.42
CA VAL A 174 17.33 -11.41 7.34
C VAL A 174 16.80 -11.38 8.76
N PHE A 175 16.27 -10.24 9.22
CA PHE A 175 15.70 -10.10 10.55
C PHE A 175 14.53 -11.07 10.78
N LEU A 176 13.63 -11.21 9.80
CA LEU A 176 12.46 -12.10 9.91
C LEU A 176 12.88 -13.58 9.97
N ILE A 177 13.90 -13.99 9.21
CA ILE A 177 14.48 -15.34 9.25
C ILE A 177 15.15 -15.60 10.60
N GLU A 178 16.05 -14.70 11.04
CA GLU A 178 16.79 -14.83 12.30
C GLU A 178 15.87 -14.93 13.53
N ASN A 179 14.69 -14.31 13.46
CA ASN A 179 13.69 -14.33 14.54
C ASN A 179 12.64 -15.44 14.35
N GLY A 180 12.75 -16.28 13.32
CA GLY A 180 11.87 -17.44 13.09
C GLY A 180 10.45 -17.07 12.65
N LEU A 181 10.25 -15.90 12.04
CA LEU A 181 8.94 -15.46 11.52
C LEU A 181 8.68 -16.03 10.12
N ILE A 182 9.73 -16.25 9.34
CA ILE A 182 9.71 -16.89 8.01
C ILE A 182 10.88 -17.87 7.89
N THR A 183 10.85 -18.72 6.86
CA THR A 183 11.95 -19.63 6.49
C THR A 183 12.77 -19.07 5.31
N GLU A 184 13.99 -19.55 5.13
CA GLU A 184 14.83 -19.19 3.97
C GLU A 184 14.15 -19.55 2.63
N GLU A 185 13.38 -20.63 2.58
CA GLU A 185 12.64 -21.04 1.37
C GLU A 185 11.58 -20.01 0.93
N GLN A 186 11.04 -19.24 1.87
CA GLN A 186 10.02 -18.23 1.59
C GLN A 186 10.60 -16.96 0.95
N ASP A 187 11.91 -16.74 1.00
CA ASP A 187 12.61 -15.59 0.42
C ASP A 187 12.80 -15.73 -1.11
N VAL A 188 12.96 -16.95 -1.62
CA VAL A 188 13.51 -17.21 -2.97
C VAL A 188 12.48 -17.16 -4.11
N THR A 189 11.26 -16.68 -3.90
CA THR A 189 10.18 -16.84 -4.90
C THR A 189 9.73 -15.53 -5.53
N THR A 190 9.94 -15.43 -6.85
CA THR A 190 9.02 -14.69 -7.73
C THR A 190 7.63 -15.27 -7.50
N LYS A 191 6.68 -14.45 -7.02
CA LYS A 191 5.33 -14.91 -6.68
C LYS A 191 4.40 -14.80 -7.88
N PHE A 192 3.93 -15.95 -8.37
CA PHE A 192 2.84 -16.03 -9.34
C PHE A 192 1.50 -15.92 -8.61
N ILE A 193 0.63 -15.01 -9.02
CA ILE A 193 -0.72 -14.89 -8.46
C ILE A 193 -1.74 -15.14 -9.57
N HIS A 194 -2.43 -16.28 -9.50
CA HIS A 194 -3.58 -16.54 -10.35
C HIS A 194 -4.79 -15.77 -9.81
N ILE A 195 -5.43 -14.96 -10.65
CA ILE A 195 -6.67 -14.24 -10.28
C ILE A 195 -7.81 -14.77 -11.16
N GLU A 196 -8.66 -15.63 -10.59
CA GLU A 196 -9.93 -15.97 -11.23
C GLU A 196 -10.86 -14.74 -11.24
N GLY A 197 -11.39 -14.38 -12.42
CA GLY A 197 -12.45 -13.38 -12.55
C GLY A 197 -12.05 -11.98 -13.04
N TYR A 198 -10.92 -11.82 -13.74
CA TYR A 198 -10.69 -10.59 -14.50
C TYR A 198 -11.67 -10.52 -15.69
N VAL A 199 -12.65 -9.61 -15.63
CA VAL A 199 -13.42 -9.18 -16.79
C VAL A 199 -12.70 -7.96 -17.35
N PRO A 200 -12.05 -8.04 -18.52
CA PRO A 200 -11.55 -6.84 -19.18
C PRO A 200 -12.73 -5.90 -19.43
N ASN A 201 -12.60 -4.63 -19.09
CA ASN A 201 -13.54 -3.63 -19.60
C ASN A 201 -13.37 -3.60 -21.13
N GLU A 202 -14.35 -4.12 -21.85
CA GLU A 202 -14.49 -3.96 -23.30
C GLU A 202 -14.81 -2.49 -23.60
N ASP A 203 -13.83 -1.59 -23.52
CA ASP A 203 -14.02 -0.22 -24.04
C ASP A 203 -12.71 0.52 -24.42
N ASP A 204 -11.59 -0.20 -24.60
CA ASP A 204 -10.32 0.38 -25.09
C ASP A 204 -10.03 0.02 -26.57
N SER A 205 -11.06 -0.03 -27.41
CA SER A 205 -10.88 -0.24 -28.86
C SER A 205 -11.54 0.85 -29.71
N VAL A 206 -11.16 2.12 -29.56
CA VAL A 206 -11.27 3.09 -30.68
C VAL A 206 -10.17 4.15 -30.57
N TYR A 207 -9.03 3.90 -31.19
CA TYR A 207 -8.25 4.95 -31.85
C TYR A 207 -7.86 4.42 -33.23
N ASP A 208 -8.78 4.55 -34.17
CA ASP A 208 -8.44 4.58 -35.59
C ASP A 208 -7.56 5.82 -35.82
N TYR A 209 -6.32 5.60 -36.26
CA TYR A 209 -5.50 6.65 -36.84
C TYR A 209 -5.86 6.73 -38.33
N ASP A 210 -6.61 7.77 -38.70
CA ASP A 210 -6.69 8.27 -40.07
C ASP A 210 -5.35 8.88 -40.53
#